data_AF-A0AB73INM4-F1
#
_entry.id   AF-A0AB73INM4-F1
#
_cell.length_a   1.000
_cell.length_b   1.000
_cell.length_c   1.000
_cell.angle_alpha   90.00
_cell.angle_beta   90.00
_cell.angle_gamma   90.00
#
_symmetry.space_group_name_H-M   'P 1'
#
loop_
_entity.id
_entity.type
_entity.pdbx_description
1 polymer ?
#
loop_
_entity_poly.entity_id
_entity_poly.type
_entity_poly.pdbx_seq_one_letter_code
_entity_poly.pdbx_strand_id
1 'polypeptide(L)'
;MIEMSTRKLLTSSAAAKEVDPLKIANKFSSWFNATGPFSGLLEQYNKYEFDPRNFVIGHLFAHFLAFQTDKAKRPEFFCWPAAHMVGKDISFENQELFERHSALFVDKEDDDSIFPRTQKNRDVSVVKKTFDNFYHNAALFDLTHQWITQKGPFQYNVQWLTASASKDEMRHWLRGQFANALGFDPETAILL
;
A
#
# COMPACT_ATOMS: atom_id res chain seq x y z
N MET A 1 6.87 -31.58 43.63
CA MET A 1 7.44 -30.26 44.00
C MET A 1 7.97 -29.57 42.74
N ILE A 2 7.09 -29.23 41.79
CA ILE A 2 7.40 -28.33 40.64
C ILE A 2 6.06 -27.68 40.27
N GLU A 3 5.56 -26.80 41.14
CA GLU A 3 4.27 -26.13 40.90
C GLU A 3 4.31 -24.72 41.51
N MET A 4 5.29 -23.91 41.11
CA MET A 4 5.32 -22.51 41.57
C MET A 4 6.16 -21.53 40.73
N SER A 5 6.53 -21.86 39.48
CA SER A 5 7.41 -20.99 38.68
C SER A 5 6.83 -20.50 37.35
N THR A 6 5.54 -20.73 37.06
CA THR A 6 4.91 -20.25 35.81
C THR A 6 4.00 -19.05 36.03
N ARG A 7 3.57 -18.76 37.28
CA ARG A 7 2.71 -17.59 37.59
C ARG A 7 3.46 -16.26 37.74
N LYS A 8 4.79 -16.26 37.85
CA LYS A 8 5.59 -15.03 38.03
C LYS A 8 6.03 -14.36 36.72
N LEU A 9 5.87 -15.02 35.57
CA LEU A 9 6.26 -14.45 34.27
C LEU A 9 5.19 -13.57 33.63
N LEU A 10 3.97 -13.54 34.16
CA LEU A 10 2.86 -12.71 33.64
C LEU A 10 2.67 -11.38 34.40
N THR A 11 3.46 -11.11 35.43
CA THR A 11 3.28 -9.92 36.29
C THR A 11 4.33 -8.82 36.08
N SER A 12 5.12 -8.86 35.01
CA SER A 12 6.09 -7.79 34.70
C SER A 12 5.70 -6.89 33.52
N SER A 13 4.46 -6.90 33.03
CA SER A 13 4.04 -6.02 31.91
C SER A 13 3.71 -4.58 32.33
N ALA A 14 4.08 -4.15 33.55
CA ALA A 14 3.81 -2.80 34.06
C ALA A 14 4.55 -1.65 33.33
N ALA A 15 5.17 -1.89 32.18
CA ALA A 15 5.91 -0.89 31.40
C ALA A 15 5.40 -0.67 29.96
N ALA A 16 4.41 -1.43 29.48
CA ALA A 16 3.70 -1.08 28.26
C ALA A 16 2.31 -0.59 28.64
N LYS A 17 2.00 0.69 28.39
CA LYS A 17 0.59 1.11 28.29
C LYS A 17 0.03 0.41 27.04
N GLU A 18 -0.42 -0.83 27.20
CA GLU A 18 -1.07 -1.57 26.14
C GLU A 18 -2.38 -0.87 25.81
N VAL A 19 -2.37 -0.08 24.74
CA VAL A 19 -3.57 0.52 24.19
C VAL A 19 -4.35 -0.60 23.50
N ASP A 20 -5.57 -0.84 23.96
CA ASP A 20 -6.50 -1.79 23.37
C ASP A 20 -6.53 -1.65 21.84
N PRO A 21 -6.11 -2.67 21.06
CA PRO A 21 -6.07 -2.62 19.60
C PRO A 21 -7.42 -2.25 18.98
N LEU A 22 -8.54 -2.61 19.61
CA LEU A 22 -9.86 -2.25 19.13
C LEU A 22 -10.14 -0.75 19.32
N LYS A 23 -9.64 -0.13 20.39
CA LYS A 23 -9.73 1.34 20.56
C LYS A 23 -8.94 2.07 19.49
N ILE A 24 -7.78 1.55 19.09
CA ILE A 24 -6.97 2.10 18.00
C ILE A 24 -7.75 2.02 16.68
N ALA A 25 -8.27 0.84 16.34
CA ALA A 25 -9.04 0.64 15.11
C ALA A 25 -10.29 1.53 15.07
N ASN A 26 -11.03 1.62 16.17
CA ASN A 26 -12.17 2.53 16.31
C ASN A 26 -11.78 4.00 16.13
N LYS A 27 -10.62 4.42 16.65
CA LYS A 27 -10.15 5.79 16.47
C LYS A 27 -9.91 6.11 15.00
N PHE A 28 -9.22 5.25 14.27
CA PHE A 28 -9.02 5.43 12.83
C PHE A 28 -10.33 5.38 12.05
N SER A 29 -11.24 4.47 12.39
CA SER A 29 -12.56 4.39 11.77
C SER A 29 -13.39 5.67 11.99
N SER A 30 -13.26 6.30 13.16
CA SER A 30 -13.89 7.61 13.43
C SER A 30 -13.35 8.74 12.55
N TRP A 31 -12.18 8.57 11.96
CA TRP A 31 -11.62 9.54 11.01
C TRP A 31 -12.04 9.29 9.56
N PHE A 32 -12.33 8.04 9.22
CA PHE A 32 -12.60 7.58 7.85
C PHE A 32 -14.08 7.23 7.65
N ASN A 33 -14.94 8.23 7.82
CA ASN A 33 -16.38 8.16 7.60
C ASN A 33 -16.89 9.49 7.00
N ALA A 34 -18.19 9.55 6.69
CA ALA A 34 -18.80 10.69 6.00
C ALA A 34 -18.64 12.05 6.73
N THR A 35 -18.53 12.05 8.06
CA THR A 35 -18.36 13.27 8.86
C THR A 35 -16.96 13.42 9.45
N GLY A 36 -16.07 12.47 9.16
CA GLY A 36 -14.69 12.47 9.66
C GLY A 36 -13.76 13.38 8.87
N PRO A 37 -12.58 13.73 9.43
CA PRO A 37 -11.58 14.55 8.77
C PRO A 37 -11.05 13.98 7.45
N PHE A 38 -11.19 12.68 7.20
CA PHE A 38 -10.77 12.04 5.94
C PHE A 38 -11.94 11.64 5.04
N SER A 39 -13.10 12.30 5.15
CA SER A 39 -14.26 12.04 4.29
C SER A 39 -13.96 12.19 2.80
N GLY A 40 -13.16 13.19 2.40
CA GLY A 40 -12.71 13.36 1.02
C GLY A 40 -11.81 12.21 0.54
N LEU A 41 -10.97 11.65 1.43
CA LEU A 41 -10.15 10.49 1.10
C LEU A 41 -10.99 9.21 1.01
N LEU A 42 -12.04 9.10 1.83
CA LEU A 42 -13.02 8.02 1.74
C LEU A 42 -13.77 8.06 0.40
N GLU A 43 -14.16 9.24 -0.08
CA GLU A 43 -14.78 9.39 -1.39
C GLU A 43 -13.83 8.94 -2.53
N GLN A 44 -12.57 9.40 -2.49
CA GLN A 44 -11.53 8.97 -3.43
C GLN A 44 -11.33 7.45 -3.41
N TYR A 45 -11.29 6.84 -2.22
CA TYR A 45 -11.18 5.40 -2.04
C TYR A 45 -12.37 4.64 -2.66
N ASN A 46 -13.59 5.12 -2.43
CA ASN A 46 -14.79 4.49 -2.95
C ASN A 46 -14.87 4.58 -4.48
N LYS A 47 -14.48 5.71 -5.07
CA LYS A 47 -14.42 5.89 -6.53
C LYS A 47 -13.18 5.25 -7.16
N TYR A 48 -12.17 4.96 -6.34
CA TYR A 48 -10.83 4.55 -6.76
C TYR A 48 -10.11 5.58 -7.63
N GLU A 49 -10.42 6.85 -7.40
CA GLU A 49 -9.85 7.99 -8.11
C GLU A 49 -9.20 8.92 -7.08
N PHE A 50 -7.87 8.98 -7.08
CA PHE A 50 -7.09 9.71 -6.08
C PHE A 50 -6.48 10.99 -6.66
N ASP A 51 -6.28 11.99 -5.80
CA ASP A 51 -5.57 13.22 -6.16
C ASP A 51 -4.13 12.91 -6.60
N PRO A 52 -3.69 13.38 -7.78
CA PRO A 52 -2.35 13.09 -8.29
C PRO A 52 -1.22 13.67 -7.44
N ARG A 53 -1.43 14.77 -6.70
CA ARG A 53 -0.37 15.51 -6.00
C ARG A 53 0.27 14.73 -4.85
N ASN A 54 -0.47 13.83 -4.23
CA ASN A 54 0.00 12.96 -3.14
C ASN A 54 -0.52 11.54 -3.33
N PHE A 55 -0.58 11.11 -4.59
CA PHE A 55 -1.26 9.88 -4.99
C PHE A 55 -0.83 8.66 -4.16
N VAL A 56 0.47 8.38 -4.05
CA VAL A 56 0.99 7.18 -3.34
C VAL A 56 0.58 7.19 -1.88
N ILE A 57 0.78 8.32 -1.19
CA ILE A 57 0.45 8.46 0.23
C ILE A 57 -1.07 8.35 0.43
N GLY A 58 -1.86 9.08 -0.37
CA GLY A 58 -3.32 9.04 -0.30
C GLY A 58 -3.86 7.64 -0.55
N HIS A 59 -3.34 6.95 -1.57
CA HIS A 59 -3.73 5.60 -1.92
C HIS A 59 -3.48 4.61 -0.80
N LEU A 60 -2.23 4.52 -0.33
CA LEU A 60 -1.85 3.59 0.74
C LEU A 60 -2.55 3.91 2.05
N PHE A 61 -2.67 5.19 2.40
CA PHE A 61 -3.31 5.61 3.65
C PHE A 61 -4.81 5.34 3.64
N ALA A 62 -5.50 5.51 2.51
CA ALA A 62 -6.90 5.16 2.38
C ALA A 62 -7.14 3.66 2.56
N HIS A 63 -6.30 2.81 1.93
CA HIS A 63 -6.36 1.36 2.12
C HIS A 63 -6.10 0.97 3.59
N PHE A 64 -5.15 1.61 4.25
CA PHE A 64 -4.92 1.44 5.69
C PHE A 64 -6.15 1.81 6.52
N LEU A 65 -6.78 2.97 6.27
CA LEU A 65 -7.95 3.41 7.03
C LEU A 65 -9.18 2.52 6.77
N ALA A 66 -9.36 2.04 5.54
CA ALA A 66 -10.37 1.05 5.21
C ALA A 66 -10.13 -0.26 5.98
N PHE A 67 -8.88 -0.73 6.03
CA PHE A 67 -8.49 -1.90 6.83
C PHE A 67 -8.80 -1.71 8.32
N GLN A 68 -8.46 -0.57 8.91
CA GLN A 68 -8.79 -0.30 10.32
C GLN A 68 -10.30 -0.25 10.56
N THR A 69 -11.06 0.28 9.60
CA THR A 69 -12.52 0.36 9.68
C THR A 69 -13.17 -1.03 9.66
N ASP A 70 -12.74 -1.91 8.76
CA ASP A 70 -13.26 -3.28 8.72
C ASP A 70 -12.75 -4.11 9.91
N LYS A 71 -11.51 -3.89 10.36
CA LYS A 71 -10.97 -4.50 11.58
C LYS A 71 -11.76 -4.11 12.83
N ALA A 72 -12.21 -2.86 12.94
CA ALA A 72 -13.06 -2.43 14.04
C ALA A 72 -14.42 -3.14 14.04
N LYS A 73 -14.96 -3.47 12.87
CA LYS A 73 -16.27 -4.12 12.70
C LYS A 73 -16.21 -5.64 12.83
N ARG A 74 -15.13 -6.27 12.37
CA ARG A 74 -14.96 -7.73 12.26
C ARG A 74 -13.61 -8.18 12.83
N PRO A 75 -13.27 -7.84 14.08
CA PRO A 75 -11.94 -8.08 14.64
C PRO A 75 -11.53 -9.56 14.63
N GLU A 76 -12.48 -10.48 14.72
CA GLU A 76 -12.25 -11.93 14.66
C GLU A 76 -11.65 -12.38 13.32
N PHE A 77 -12.14 -11.82 12.20
CA PHE A 77 -11.61 -12.11 10.87
C PHE A 77 -10.16 -11.65 10.74
N PHE A 78 -9.86 -10.43 11.18
CA PHE A 78 -8.52 -9.85 11.06
C PHE A 78 -7.51 -10.39 12.09
N CYS A 79 -7.99 -11.07 13.13
CA CYS A 79 -7.14 -11.84 14.01
C CYS A 79 -6.70 -13.13 13.30
N TRP A 80 -7.66 -13.93 12.83
CA TRP A 80 -7.42 -15.26 12.26
C TRP A 80 -8.05 -15.45 10.87
N PRO A 81 -7.55 -14.76 9.83
CA PRO A 81 -8.18 -14.78 8.51
C PRO A 81 -8.21 -16.19 7.90
N ALA A 82 -7.17 -16.99 8.12
CA ALA A 82 -7.10 -18.37 7.63
C ALA A 82 -8.20 -19.27 8.22
N ALA A 83 -8.51 -19.13 9.51
CA ALA A 83 -9.57 -19.91 10.16
C ALA A 83 -10.96 -19.55 9.60
N HIS A 84 -11.15 -18.29 9.22
CA HIS A 84 -12.38 -17.77 8.63
C HIS A 84 -12.48 -17.98 7.10
N MET A 85 -11.45 -18.57 6.49
CA MET A 85 -11.35 -18.82 5.04
C MET A 85 -11.26 -20.32 4.72
N VAL A 86 -11.63 -21.22 5.65
CA VAL A 86 -11.59 -22.67 5.45
C VAL A 86 -12.88 -23.37 5.90
N GLY A 87 -13.25 -24.44 5.20
CA GLY A 87 -14.34 -25.34 5.60
C GLY A 87 -15.71 -24.65 5.68
N LYS A 88 -16.42 -24.90 6.79
CA LYS A 88 -17.77 -24.39 7.04
C LYS A 88 -17.83 -22.91 7.38
N ASP A 89 -16.71 -22.30 7.73
CA ASP A 89 -16.61 -20.92 8.19
C ASP A 89 -16.36 -19.93 7.01
N ILE A 90 -16.24 -20.46 5.79
CA ILE A 90 -16.24 -19.67 4.57
C ILE A 90 -17.62 -19.06 4.37
N SER A 91 -17.68 -17.73 4.39
CA SER A 91 -18.87 -16.96 4.04
C SER A 91 -18.56 -15.97 2.92
N PHE A 92 -19.60 -15.47 2.25
CA PHE A 92 -19.46 -14.44 1.22
C PHE A 92 -18.78 -13.18 1.79
N GLU A 93 -19.13 -12.79 3.02
CA GLU A 93 -18.57 -11.62 3.70
C GLU A 93 -17.09 -11.79 4.02
N ASN A 94 -16.66 -12.99 4.43
CA ASN A 94 -15.24 -13.28 4.71
C ASN A 94 -14.42 -13.26 3.41
N GLN A 95 -14.96 -13.80 2.31
CA GLN A 95 -14.33 -13.70 0.99
C GLN A 95 -14.21 -12.25 0.54
N GLU A 96 -15.26 -11.45 0.72
CA GLU A 96 -15.25 -10.03 0.35
C GLU A 96 -14.22 -9.24 1.16
N LEU A 97 -14.12 -9.49 2.48
CA LEU A 97 -13.09 -8.89 3.33
C LEU A 97 -11.68 -9.30 2.88
N PHE A 98 -11.48 -10.58 2.57
CA PHE A 98 -10.21 -11.08 2.08
C PHE A 98 -9.82 -10.41 0.76
N GLU A 99 -10.72 -10.39 -0.22
CA GLU A 99 -10.49 -9.81 -1.55
C GLU A 99 -10.16 -8.32 -1.46
N ARG A 100 -10.91 -7.57 -0.64
CA ARG A 100 -10.76 -6.11 -0.47
C ARG A 100 -9.41 -5.71 0.15
N HIS A 101 -8.88 -6.52 1.07
CA HIS A 101 -7.66 -6.23 1.82
C HIS A 101 -6.44 -7.03 1.39
N SER A 102 -6.55 -7.80 0.30
CA SER A 102 -5.42 -8.47 -0.32
C SER A 102 -4.43 -7.45 -0.92
N ALA A 103 -3.23 -7.93 -1.25
CA ALA A 103 -2.24 -7.13 -1.96
C ALA A 103 -2.81 -6.52 -3.25
N LEU A 104 -2.50 -5.23 -3.46
CA LEU A 104 -2.90 -4.46 -4.63
C LEU A 104 -2.20 -4.92 -5.90
N PHE A 105 -0.96 -5.36 -5.72
CA PHE A 105 -0.07 -5.82 -6.76
C PHE A 105 0.41 -7.22 -6.41
N VAL A 106 0.56 -8.07 -7.41
CA VAL A 106 0.94 -9.47 -7.26
C VAL A 106 2.06 -9.80 -8.23
N ASP A 107 2.99 -10.62 -7.78
CA ASP A 107 4.01 -11.19 -8.65
C ASP A 107 3.37 -12.25 -9.54
N LYS A 108 3.87 -12.38 -10.77
CA LYS A 108 3.48 -13.47 -11.65
C LYS A 108 4.25 -14.73 -11.28
N GLU A 109 3.62 -15.89 -11.38
CA GLU A 109 4.26 -17.17 -11.01
C GLU A 109 5.47 -17.50 -11.89
N ASP A 110 5.49 -17.02 -13.14
CA ASP A 110 6.49 -17.37 -14.15
C ASP A 110 7.63 -16.36 -14.30
N ASP A 111 7.42 -15.10 -13.87
CA ASP A 111 8.42 -14.03 -13.98
C ASP A 111 8.27 -13.06 -12.80
N ASP A 112 9.39 -12.50 -12.31
CA ASP A 112 9.42 -11.53 -11.20
C ASP A 112 8.76 -10.16 -11.57
N SER A 113 7.92 -10.11 -12.61
CA SER A 113 7.17 -8.91 -12.95
C SER A 113 5.94 -8.77 -12.07
N ILE A 114 5.66 -7.53 -11.70
CA ILE A 114 4.56 -7.18 -10.82
C ILE A 114 3.35 -6.76 -11.66
N PHE A 115 2.17 -7.27 -11.33
CA PHE A 115 0.91 -6.97 -12.02
C PHE A 115 -0.15 -6.40 -11.08
N PRO A 116 -1.07 -5.56 -11.59
CA PRO A 116 -2.22 -5.15 -10.80
C PRO A 116 -3.13 -6.35 -10.54
N ARG A 117 -3.54 -6.53 -9.28
CA ARG A 117 -4.58 -7.49 -8.94
C ARG A 117 -5.93 -6.96 -9.41
N THR A 118 -6.66 -7.76 -10.19
CA THR A 118 -8.04 -7.44 -10.57
C THR A 118 -8.93 -7.41 -9.34
N GLN A 119 -9.83 -6.44 -9.26
CA GLN A 119 -10.74 -6.28 -8.13
C GLN A 119 -12.17 -6.41 -8.64
N LYS A 120 -12.93 -7.35 -8.06
CA LYS A 120 -14.26 -7.77 -8.52
C LYS A 120 -15.25 -6.61 -8.69
N ASN A 121 -15.10 -5.56 -7.87
CA ASN A 121 -16.01 -4.41 -7.85
C ASN A 121 -15.41 -3.15 -8.49
N ARG A 122 -14.35 -3.27 -9.31
CA ARG A 122 -13.70 -2.13 -9.95
C ARG A 122 -13.45 -2.38 -11.43
N ASP A 123 -13.57 -1.30 -12.20
CA ASP A 123 -13.24 -1.32 -13.62
C ASP A 123 -11.74 -1.58 -13.82
N VAL A 124 -11.41 -2.51 -14.71
CA VAL A 124 -10.03 -2.95 -14.98
C VAL A 124 -9.16 -1.78 -15.46
N SER A 125 -9.72 -0.84 -16.23
CA SER A 125 -8.98 0.33 -16.72
C SER A 125 -8.61 1.27 -15.57
N VAL A 126 -9.48 1.44 -14.57
CA VAL A 126 -9.19 2.25 -13.37
C VAL A 126 -8.11 1.58 -12.53
N VAL A 127 -8.17 0.26 -12.36
CA VAL A 127 -7.13 -0.50 -11.66
C VAL A 127 -5.78 -0.37 -12.37
N LYS A 128 -5.76 -0.52 -13.70
CA LYS A 128 -4.54 -0.34 -14.48
C LYS A 128 -3.99 1.09 -14.35
N LYS A 129 -4.85 2.11 -14.43
CA LYS A 129 -4.42 3.51 -14.27
C LYS A 129 -3.82 3.77 -12.89
N THR A 130 -4.41 3.25 -11.83
CA THR A 130 -3.86 3.34 -10.46
C THR A 130 -2.49 2.66 -10.37
N PHE A 131 -2.35 1.48 -10.97
CA PHE A 131 -1.06 0.79 -11.06
C PHE A 131 -0.02 1.63 -11.80
N ASP A 132 -0.32 2.10 -13.01
CA ASP A 132 0.59 2.92 -13.83
C ASP A 132 1.02 4.18 -13.06
N ASN A 133 0.07 4.85 -12.38
CA ASN A 133 0.35 6.03 -11.55
C ASN A 133 1.26 5.72 -10.36
N PHE A 134 1.07 4.57 -9.69
CA PHE A 134 1.88 4.18 -8.55
C PHE A 134 3.34 4.04 -8.95
N TYR A 135 3.60 3.33 -10.05
CA TYR A 135 4.95 3.11 -10.54
C TYR A 135 5.60 4.35 -11.14
N HIS A 136 4.81 5.20 -11.81
CA HIS A 136 5.27 6.52 -12.19
C HIS A 136 5.80 7.31 -10.98
N ASN A 137 5.04 7.34 -9.89
CA ASN A 137 5.44 8.07 -8.68
C ASN A 137 6.64 7.43 -7.98
N ALA A 138 6.74 6.10 -7.93
CA ALA A 138 7.88 5.40 -7.35
C ALA A 138 9.18 5.68 -8.14
N ALA A 139 9.10 5.62 -9.47
CA ALA A 139 10.19 5.97 -10.37
C ALA A 139 10.62 7.44 -10.23
N LEU A 140 9.65 8.36 -10.20
CA LEU A 140 9.92 9.78 -10.01
C LEU A 140 10.57 10.06 -8.64
N PHE A 141 10.09 9.40 -7.59
CA PHE A 141 10.69 9.49 -6.27
C PHE A 141 12.15 9.04 -6.27
N ASP A 142 12.45 7.89 -6.88
CA ASP A 142 13.82 7.36 -6.94
C ASP A 142 14.76 8.34 -7.65
N LEU A 143 14.40 8.83 -8.85
CA LEU A 143 15.20 9.81 -9.56
C LEU A 143 15.33 11.13 -8.78
N THR A 144 14.26 11.62 -8.17
CA THR A 144 14.30 12.83 -7.35
C THR A 144 15.22 12.64 -6.14
N HIS A 145 15.17 11.47 -5.49
CA HIS A 145 16.03 11.12 -4.37
C HIS A 145 17.51 11.05 -4.80
N GLN A 146 17.81 10.42 -5.94
CA GLN A 146 19.15 10.42 -6.53
C GLN A 146 19.64 11.86 -6.76
N TRP A 147 18.79 12.71 -7.33
CA TRP A 147 19.14 14.11 -7.61
C TRP A 147 19.51 14.90 -6.35
N ILE A 148 18.78 14.71 -5.25
CA ILE A 148 18.99 15.50 -4.02
C ILE A 148 20.06 14.91 -3.08
N THR A 149 20.36 13.61 -3.18
CA THR A 149 21.21 12.93 -2.17
C THR A 149 22.49 12.31 -2.73
N GLN A 150 22.60 12.09 -4.04
CA GLN A 150 23.69 11.33 -4.63
C GLN A 150 24.55 12.20 -5.55
N LYS A 151 25.83 11.82 -5.70
CA LYS A 151 26.77 12.43 -6.64
C LYS A 151 26.96 11.50 -7.84
N GLY A 152 27.15 12.07 -9.01
CA GLY A 152 27.35 11.32 -10.26
C GLY A 152 26.04 11.03 -11.02
N PRO A 153 26.12 10.53 -12.26
CA PRO A 153 24.98 10.45 -13.16
C PRO A 153 23.82 9.61 -12.60
N PHE A 154 22.60 9.95 -13.02
CA PHE A 154 21.40 9.18 -12.69
C PHE A 154 21.53 7.72 -13.11
N GLN A 155 21.06 6.84 -12.24
CA GLN A 155 20.94 5.41 -12.49
C GLN A 155 19.50 5.09 -12.90
N TYR A 156 19.35 4.47 -14.07
CA TYR A 156 18.05 4.09 -14.63
C TYR A 156 17.73 2.61 -14.38
N ASN A 157 18.06 2.09 -13.20
CA ASN A 157 17.84 0.69 -12.87
C ASN A 157 16.49 0.46 -12.19
N VAL A 158 15.48 0.15 -12.99
CA VAL A 158 14.12 -0.17 -12.54
C VAL A 158 13.69 -1.56 -13.00
N GLN A 159 14.64 -2.51 -13.04
CA GLN A 159 14.38 -3.89 -13.45
C GLN A 159 13.37 -4.61 -12.55
N TRP A 160 13.19 -4.13 -11.32
CA TRP A 160 12.14 -4.57 -10.40
C TRP A 160 10.71 -4.21 -10.85
N LEU A 161 10.57 -3.27 -11.79
CA LEU A 161 9.28 -2.82 -12.31
C LEU A 161 8.85 -3.66 -13.52
N THR A 162 9.78 -3.92 -14.42
CA THR A 162 9.52 -4.65 -15.67
C THR A 162 10.69 -5.56 -16.00
N ALA A 163 10.52 -6.86 -15.79
CA ALA A 163 11.57 -7.85 -16.08
C ALA A 163 11.92 -7.93 -17.58
N SER A 164 11.01 -7.51 -18.47
CA SER A 164 11.12 -7.66 -19.92
C SER A 164 11.53 -6.40 -20.69
N ALA A 165 11.60 -5.24 -20.05
CA ALA A 165 11.93 -3.99 -20.75
C ALA A 165 13.45 -3.86 -20.97
N SER A 166 13.85 -3.38 -22.15
CA SER A 166 15.27 -3.09 -22.40
C SER A 166 15.75 -1.91 -21.56
N LYS A 167 17.06 -1.86 -21.28
CA LYS A 167 17.67 -0.75 -20.53
C LYS A 167 17.44 0.60 -21.21
N ASP A 168 17.45 0.63 -22.54
CA ASP A 168 17.27 1.86 -23.31
C ASP A 168 15.81 2.36 -23.26
N GLU A 169 14.83 1.45 -23.34
CA GLU A 169 13.42 1.78 -23.17
C GLU A 169 13.15 2.33 -21.77
N MET A 170 13.68 1.70 -20.73
CA MET A 170 13.50 2.16 -19.36
C MET A 170 14.18 3.52 -19.13
N ARG A 171 15.38 3.73 -19.66
CA ARG A 171 16.05 5.03 -19.60
C ARG A 171 15.22 6.11 -20.31
N HIS A 172 14.72 5.85 -21.51
CA HIS A 172 13.91 6.80 -22.26
C HIS A 172 12.61 7.16 -21.50
N TRP A 173 11.91 6.15 -21.01
CA TRP A 173 10.68 6.33 -20.23
C TRP A 173 10.93 7.14 -18.96
N LEU A 174 11.92 6.76 -18.15
CA LEU A 174 12.27 7.43 -16.89
C LEU A 174 12.65 8.90 -17.09
N ARG A 175 13.45 9.20 -18.12
CA ARG A 175 13.79 10.59 -18.47
C ARG A 175 12.56 11.39 -18.83
N GLY A 176 11.65 10.82 -19.62
CA GLY A 176 10.37 11.44 -19.95
C GLY A 176 9.53 11.74 -18.71
N GLN A 177 9.43 10.79 -17.77
CA GLN A 177 8.68 11.00 -16.52
C GLN A 177 9.28 12.14 -15.67
N PHE A 178 10.60 12.14 -15.50
CA PHE A 178 11.29 13.19 -14.74
C PHE A 178 11.12 14.57 -15.39
N ALA A 179 11.33 14.66 -16.70
CA ALA A 179 11.18 15.91 -17.43
C ALA A 179 9.74 16.44 -17.41
N ASN A 180 8.74 15.56 -17.52
CA ASN A 180 7.34 15.95 -17.41
C ASN A 180 6.99 16.49 -16.01
N ALA A 181 7.62 15.95 -14.95
CA ALA A 181 7.34 16.35 -13.57
C ALA A 181 8.09 17.62 -13.14
N LEU A 182 9.36 17.76 -13.54
CA LEU A 182 10.26 18.81 -13.04
C LEU A 182 10.66 19.85 -14.10
N GLY A 183 10.32 19.63 -15.37
CA GLY A 183 10.50 20.58 -16.45
C GLY A 183 11.89 20.58 -17.11
N PHE A 184 12.76 19.65 -16.76
CA PHE A 184 14.10 19.53 -17.37
C PHE A 184 14.58 18.08 -17.43
N ASP A 185 15.54 17.81 -18.31
CA ASP A 185 16.11 16.47 -18.46
C ASP A 185 17.03 16.16 -17.26
N PRO A 186 16.88 14.99 -16.60
CA PRO A 186 17.75 14.63 -15.48
C PRO A 186 19.24 14.63 -15.83
N GLU A 187 19.62 14.39 -17.09
CA GLU A 187 21.03 14.40 -17.52
C GLU A 187 21.61 15.81 -17.64
N THR A 188 20.76 16.83 -17.68
CA THR A 188 21.16 18.25 -17.60
C THR A 188 21.16 18.78 -16.18
N ALA A 189 20.68 17.99 -15.22
CA ALA A 189 20.64 18.36 -13.81
C ALA A 189 22.06 18.35 -13.24
N ILE A 190 22.47 19.48 -12.65
CA ILE A 190 23.71 19.54 -11.90
C ILE A 190 23.42 19.08 -10.48
N LEU A 191 24.13 18.04 -10.03
CA LEU A 191 24.09 17.56 -8.65
C LEU A 191 24.91 18.53 -7.80
N LEU A 192 24.32 19.03 -6.71
CA LEU A 192 25.00 19.91 -5.77
C LEU A 192 25.95 19.13 -4.85
#